data_AF-A0A957J676-F1
#
_entry.id   AF-A0A957J676-F1
#
_cell.length_a   1.000
_cell.length_b   1.000
_cell.length_c   1.000
_cell.angle_alpha   90.00
_cell.angle_beta   90.00
_cell.angle_gamma   90.00
#
_symmetry.space_group_name_H-M   'P 1'
#
loop_
_entity.id
_entity.type
_entity.pdbx_description
1 polymer ?
#
loop_
_entity_poly.entity_id
_entity_poly.type
_entity_poly.pdbx_seq_one_letter_code
_entity_poly.pdbx_strand_id
1 'polypeptide(L)'
;MNFTLPKIAPLNEAMQAAAQARQNNLTKPAGSLGRLEELSVQLAGILEQERPSLSRKAVIVMAGDHGVVAEGVSAFPAEVTPQMVLNFLHG
;
A
#
# COMPACT_ATOMS: atom_id res chain seq x y z
N MET A 1 13.62 -20.92 14.30
CA MET A 1 14.09 -19.90 13.33
C MET A 1 14.23 -18.59 14.08
N ASN A 2 15.40 -17.95 14.05
CA ASN A 2 15.53 -16.59 14.59
C ASN A 2 15.26 -15.61 13.45
N PHE A 3 14.14 -14.89 13.53
CA PHE A 3 13.80 -13.81 12.62
C PHE A 3 14.11 -12.48 13.29
N THR A 4 14.94 -11.66 12.66
CA THR A 4 15.21 -10.29 13.11
C THR A 4 14.36 -9.35 12.28
N LEU A 5 13.59 -8.49 12.94
CA LEU A 5 12.76 -7.50 12.27
C LEU A 5 13.65 -6.51 11.50
N PRO A 6 13.27 -6.15 10.25
CA PRO A 6 13.99 -5.10 9.52
C PRO A 6 13.82 -3.76 10.24
N LYS A 7 14.84 -2.91 10.15
CA LYS A 7 14.78 -1.54 10.65
C LYS A 7 13.90 -0.69 9.72
N ILE A 8 12.79 -0.19 10.24
CA ILE A 8 11.90 0.73 9.52
C ILE A 8 12.42 2.16 9.75
N ALA A 9 12.74 2.87 8.67
CA ALA A 9 13.19 4.25 8.74
C ALA A 9 12.00 5.22 8.90
N PRO A 10 12.19 6.39 9.54
CA PRO A 10 11.21 7.48 9.49
C PRO A 10 11.11 8.05 8.07
N LEU A 11 10.07 8.84 7.82
CA LEU A 11 9.91 9.53 6.53
C LEU A 11 11.04 10.54 6.31
N ASN A 12 11.43 10.73 5.05
CA ASN A 12 12.42 11.75 4.69
C ASN A 12 11.80 13.15 4.74
N GLU A 13 12.02 13.87 5.83
CA GLU A 13 11.47 15.21 6.08
C GLU A 13 11.90 16.25 5.04
N ALA A 14 13.13 16.14 4.51
CA ALA A 14 13.62 17.06 3.48
C ALA A 14 12.83 16.91 2.16
N MET A 15 12.50 15.67 1.78
CA MET A 15 11.68 15.40 0.60
C MET A 15 10.22 15.77 0.80
N GLN A 16 9.68 15.63 2.01
CA GLN A 16 8.36 16.16 2.34
C GLN A 16 8.30 17.68 2.21
N ALA A 17 9.29 18.39 2.77
CA ALA A 17 9.38 19.85 2.69
C ALA A 17 9.51 20.33 1.23
N ALA A 18 10.36 19.69 0.43
CA ALA A 18 10.51 19.99 -1.00
C ALA A 18 9.19 19.76 -1.77
N ALA A 19 8.52 18.63 -1.54
CA ALA A 19 7.24 18.33 -2.17
C ALA A 19 6.12 19.31 -1.77
N GLN A 20 6.08 19.74 -0.51
CA GLN A 20 5.12 20.74 -0.01
C GLN A 20 5.38 22.11 -0.63
N ALA A 21 6.64 22.55 -0.69
CA ALA A 21 7.02 23.81 -1.32
C ALA A 21 6.61 23.84 -2.79
N ARG A 22 6.83 22.73 -3.51
CA ARG A 22 6.36 22.57 -4.89
C ARG A 22 4.84 22.65 -4.98
N GLN A 23 4.08 21.95 -4.12
CA GLN A 23 2.61 22.01 -4.13
C GLN A 23 2.07 23.43 -3.95
N ASN A 24 2.74 24.23 -3.12
CA ASN A 24 2.39 25.63 -2.88
C ASN A 24 2.69 26.55 -4.07
N ASN A 25 3.54 26.12 -5.01
CA ASN A 25 3.95 26.89 -6.20
C ASN A 25 3.27 26.43 -7.51
N LEU A 26 2.36 25.46 -7.46
CA LEU A 26 1.60 25.05 -8.64
C LEU A 26 0.50 26.05 -8.96
N THR A 27 0.10 26.14 -10.23
CA THR A 27 -1.01 26.97 -10.70
C THR A 27 -2.37 26.40 -10.26
N LYS A 28 -2.65 26.52 -8.96
CA LYS A 28 -3.90 26.12 -8.29
C LYS A 28 -4.07 26.98 -7.03
N PRO A 29 -5.31 27.23 -6.56
CA PRO A 29 -5.49 27.82 -5.23
C PRO A 29 -4.82 26.92 -4.17
N ALA A 30 -4.18 27.53 -3.17
CA ALA A 30 -3.50 26.77 -2.12
C ALA A 30 -4.47 25.81 -1.42
N GLY A 31 -4.09 24.54 -1.28
CA GLY A 31 -4.90 23.51 -0.65
C GLY A 31 -6.13 23.04 -1.46
N SER A 32 -6.34 23.51 -2.70
CA SER A 32 -7.54 23.18 -3.47
C SER A 32 -7.67 21.71 -3.84
N LEU A 33 -6.59 20.93 -3.79
CA LEU A 33 -6.61 19.48 -4.05
C LEU A 33 -6.72 18.65 -2.75
N GLY A 34 -6.75 19.30 -1.58
CA GLY A 34 -6.93 18.68 -0.27
C GLY A 34 -6.03 17.47 -0.06
N ARG A 35 -6.64 16.31 0.21
CA ARG A 35 -5.95 15.04 0.50
C ARG A 35 -4.98 14.58 -0.60
N LEU A 36 -5.15 15.00 -1.85
CA LEU A 36 -4.20 14.66 -2.92
C LEU A 36 -2.85 15.39 -2.73
N GLU A 37 -2.86 16.59 -2.14
CA GLU A 37 -1.62 17.30 -1.80
C GLU A 37 -0.90 16.58 -0.67
N GLU A 38 -1.62 16.25 0.40
CA GLU A 38 -1.12 15.50 1.56
C GLU A 38 -0.52 14.16 1.13
N LEU A 39 -1.22 13.39 0.30
CA LEU A 39 -0.75 12.11 -0.20
C LEU A 39 0.53 12.25 -1.03
N SER A 40 0.62 13.29 -1.87
CA SER A 40 1.83 13.51 -2.68
C SER A 40 3.06 13.83 -1.82
N VAL A 41 2.88 14.58 -0.72
CA VAL A 41 3.95 14.91 0.24
C VAL A 41 4.35 13.67 1.03
N GLN A 42 3.38 12.86 1.48
CA GLN A 42 3.64 11.60 2.17
C GLN A 42 4.44 10.63 1.28
N LEU A 43 4.04 10.46 0.02
CA LEU A 43 4.75 9.60 -0.93
C LEU A 43 6.18 10.09 -1.19
N ALA A 44 6.40 11.40 -1.24
CA ALA A 44 7.74 11.96 -1.38
C ALA A 44 8.66 11.59 -0.21
N GLY A 45 8.12 11.59 1.02
CA GLY A 45 8.84 11.15 2.21
C GLY A 45 9.11 9.65 2.26
N ILE A 46 8.16 8.82 1.78
CA ILE A 46 8.31 7.34 1.74
C ILE A 46 9.33 6.91 0.68
N LEU A 47 9.28 7.54 -0.50
CA LEU A 47 10.09 7.15 -1.66
C LEU A 47 11.38 7.97 -1.81
N GLU A 48 11.64 8.84 -0.83
CA GLU A 48 12.81 9.73 -0.74
C GLU A 48 13.06 10.54 -2.02
N GLN A 49 11.98 11.01 -2.66
CA GLN A 49 12.01 11.74 -3.92
C GLN A 49 10.94 12.83 -3.92
N GLU A 50 11.27 14.06 -4.28
CA GLU A 50 10.30 15.17 -4.35
C GLU A 50 9.09 14.87 -5.27
N ARG A 51 9.34 14.16 -6.38
CA ARG A 51 8.34 13.82 -7.40
C ARG A 51 8.43 12.32 -7.72
N PRO A 52 7.91 11.46 -6.84
CA PRO A 52 8.07 10.02 -7.00
C PRO A 52 7.29 9.48 -8.20
N SER A 53 7.86 8.45 -8.86
CA SER A 53 7.17 7.66 -9.89
C SER A 53 6.60 6.37 -9.31
N LEU A 54 5.33 6.08 -9.60
CA LEU A 54 4.62 4.87 -9.14
C LEU A 54 4.46 3.83 -10.26
N SER A 55 5.50 3.64 -11.07
CA SER A 55 5.44 2.79 -12.26
C SER A 55 5.18 1.32 -11.93
N ARG A 56 5.81 0.78 -10.89
CA ARG A 56 5.65 -0.62 -10.43
C ARG A 56 4.70 -0.70 -9.24
N LYS A 57 3.64 -1.47 -9.39
CA LYS A 57 2.61 -1.71 -8.37
C LYS A 57 2.40 -3.21 -8.25
N ALA A 58 2.19 -3.68 -7.03
CA ALA A 58 1.90 -5.08 -6.75
C ALA A 58 0.76 -5.16 -5.73
N VAL A 59 -0.07 -6.18 -5.85
CA VAL A 59 -1.03 -6.60 -4.84
C VAL A 59 -0.57 -7.97 -4.37
N ILE A 60 -0.39 -8.13 -3.06
CA ILE A 60 -0.01 -9.42 -2.46
C ILE A 60 -1.27 -10.00 -1.83
N VAL A 61 -1.79 -11.08 -2.42
CA VAL A 61 -2.95 -11.81 -1.89
C VAL A 61 -2.44 -12.98 -1.06
N MET A 62 -2.74 -12.97 0.23
CA MET A 62 -2.43 -14.08 1.14
C MET A 62 -3.64 -15.01 1.22
N ALA A 63 -3.47 -16.29 0.90
CA ALA A 63 -4.51 -17.30 0.99
C ALA A 63 -4.10 -18.40 1.98
N GLY A 64 -5.05 -18.84 2.79
CA GLY A 64 -4.83 -19.90 3.77
C GLY A 64 -6.16 -20.44 4.30
N ASP A 65 -6.22 -21.76 4.46
CA ASP A 65 -7.37 -22.43 5.06
C ASP A 65 -7.34 -22.37 6.59
N HIS A 66 -8.52 -22.54 7.18
CA HIS A 66 -8.70 -22.47 8.62
C HIS A 66 -9.50 -23.68 9.11
N GLY A 67 -8.96 -24.41 10.10
CA GLY A 67 -9.59 -25.63 10.61
C GLY A 67 -10.97 -25.41 11.24
N VAL A 68 -11.25 -24.22 11.76
CA VAL A 68 -12.54 -23.85 12.36
C VAL A 68 -13.72 -23.97 11.39
N VAL A 69 -13.46 -24.02 10.08
CA VAL A 69 -14.50 -24.27 9.06
C VAL A 69 -15.27 -25.57 9.33
N ALA A 70 -14.64 -26.57 9.95
CA ALA A 70 -15.29 -27.83 10.35
C ALA A 70 -16.46 -27.62 11.34
N GLU A 71 -16.47 -26.51 12.07
CA GLU A 71 -17.55 -26.15 13.03
C GLU A 71 -18.76 -25.49 12.34
N GLY A 72 -18.81 -25.47 11.00
CA GLY A 72 -19.96 -24.92 10.25
C GLY A 72 -20.06 -23.39 10.26
N VAL A 73 -18.97 -22.69 10.61
CA VAL A 73 -18.93 -21.22 10.71
C VAL A 73 -18.83 -20.51 9.35
N SER A 74 -18.57 -21.26 8.27
CA SER A 74 -18.41 -20.73 6.92
C SER A 74 -19.60 -21.07 6.04
N ALA A 75 -20.01 -20.12 5.18
CA ALA A 75 -21.01 -20.34 4.15
C ALA A 75 -20.48 -21.19 2.96
N PHE A 76 -19.17 -21.35 2.85
CA PHE A 76 -18.50 -22.08 1.77
C PHE A 76 -17.61 -23.21 2.33
N PRO A 77 -17.50 -24.34 1.61
CA PRO A 77 -16.63 -25.43 2.01
C PRO A 77 -15.14 -25.05 1.78
N ALA A 78 -14.22 -25.73 2.48
CA ALA A 78 -12.79 -25.37 2.50
C ALA A 78 -12.13 -25.47 1.11
N GLU A 79 -12.63 -26.32 0.23
CA GLU A 79 -12.14 -26.52 -1.13
C GLU A 79 -12.29 -25.28 -2.02
N VAL A 80 -13.08 -24.28 -1.60
CA VAL A 80 -13.22 -23.02 -2.32
C VAL A 80 -11.94 -22.18 -2.26
N THR A 81 -11.15 -22.27 -1.18
CA THR A 81 -9.87 -21.52 -1.07
C THR A 81 -8.91 -21.83 -2.22
N PRO A 82 -8.52 -23.10 -2.48
CA PRO A 82 -7.64 -23.41 -3.60
C PRO A 82 -8.28 -23.11 -4.96
N GLN A 83 -9.60 -23.24 -5.11
CA GLN A 83 -10.31 -22.87 -6.35
C GLN A 83 -10.19 -21.36 -6.64
N MET A 84 -10.35 -20.52 -5.62
CA MET A 84 -10.18 -19.06 -5.77
C MET A 84 -8.73 -18.70 -6.06
N VAL A 85 -7.75 -19.39 -5.47
CA VAL A 85 -6.33 -19.22 -5.82
C VAL A 85 -6.08 -19.56 -7.29
N LEU A 86 -6.67 -20.65 -7.81
CA LEU A 86 -6.58 -20.97 -9.24
C LEU A 86 -7.21 -19.89 -10.11
N ASN A 87 -8.33 -19.28 -9.69
CA ASN A 87 -8.91 -18.14 -10.40
C ASN A 87 -7.93 -16.97 -10.44
N PHE A 88 -7.29 -16.59 -9.32
CA PHE A 88 -6.28 -15.52 -9.31
C PHE A 88 -5.07 -15.81 -10.22
N LEU A 89 -4.67 -17.08 -10.36
CA LEU A 89 -3.58 -17.47 -11.26
C LEU A 89 -3.96 -17.38 -12.75
N HIS A 90 -5.26 -17.46 -13.07
CA HIS A 90 -5.76 -17.35 -14.44
C HIS A 90 -6.04 -15.90 -14.88
N GLY A 91 -6.01 -14.93 -13.95
CA GLY A 91 -6.28 -13.51 -14.21
C GLY A 91 -7.75 -13.15 -14.20
#